data_AF-A0A2G9X325-F1
#
_entry.id   AF-A0A2G9X325-F1
#
_cell.length_a   1.000
_cell.length_b   1.000
_cell.length_c   1.000
_cell.angle_alpha   90.00
_cell.angle_beta   90.00
_cell.angle_gamma   90.00
#
_symmetry.space_group_name_H-M   'P 1'
#
loop_
_entity.id
_entity.type
_entity.pdbx_description
1 polymer ?
#
loop_
_entity_poly.entity_id
_entity_poly.type
_entity_poly.pdbx_seq_one_letter_code
_entity_poly.pdbx_strand_id
1 'polypeptide(L)'
;MSQADLPGDAAKAHHAMPGMDATRPAGDTATGGAPEETAAALDRMHAPMMAAARIADPDLAFNCGMLVHHQGAIDMARIELKYGKDPASRKMAEAIIEAQTREITEMSARIETMTKQ
;
A
#
# COMPACT_ATOMS: atom_id res chain seq x y z
N MET A 1 -36.31 -38.49 -18.31
CA MET A 1 -35.92 -39.27 -19.51
C MET A 1 -35.04 -38.35 -20.35
N SER A 2 -33.77 -38.60 -20.63
CA SER A 2 -32.91 -39.75 -20.38
C SER A 2 -31.45 -39.28 -20.32
N GLN A 3 -30.67 -39.86 -19.40
CA GLN A 3 -29.22 -39.97 -19.51
C GLN A 3 -28.87 -40.93 -20.66
N ALA A 4 -27.66 -40.78 -21.20
CA ALA A 4 -26.85 -41.85 -21.81
C ALA A 4 -25.41 -41.30 -21.85
N ASP A 5 -24.55 -41.64 -20.89
CA ASP A 5 -23.67 -42.83 -20.83
C ASP A 5 -22.66 -42.95 -21.98
N LEU A 6 -21.38 -42.90 -21.59
CA LEU A 6 -20.17 -43.27 -22.35
C LEU A 6 -19.91 -44.78 -22.23
N PRO A 7 -19.14 -45.38 -23.16
CA PRO A 7 -17.80 -45.91 -22.79
C PRO A 7 -16.73 -45.63 -23.89
N GLY A 8 -15.43 -45.42 -23.58
CA GLY A 8 -14.36 -46.44 -23.43
C GLY A 8 -13.96 -47.05 -24.80
N ASP A 9 -12.71 -47.13 -25.28
CA ASP A 9 -11.40 -47.21 -24.63
C ASP A 9 -10.22 -47.07 -25.65
N ALA A 10 -9.04 -46.69 -25.12
CA ALA A 10 -7.63 -46.86 -25.52
C ALA A 10 -7.09 -46.82 -26.98
N ALA A 11 -6.06 -45.97 -27.20
CA ALA A 11 -4.72 -46.40 -27.67
C ALA A 11 -3.65 -45.30 -27.47
N LYS A 12 -2.50 -45.69 -26.89
CA LYS A 12 -1.32 -44.86 -26.60
C LYS A 12 -0.46 -44.60 -27.84
N ALA A 13 0.19 -43.44 -27.91
CA ALA A 13 1.51 -43.28 -28.51
C ALA A 13 2.31 -42.18 -27.80
N HIS A 14 3.59 -42.47 -27.61
CA HIS A 14 4.55 -41.78 -26.76
C HIS A 14 5.21 -40.59 -27.48
N HIS A 15 5.45 -39.49 -26.75
CA HIS A 15 6.65 -38.68 -26.93
C HIS A 15 7.12 -38.14 -25.57
N ALA A 16 8.13 -38.80 -25.02
CA ALA A 16 8.91 -38.31 -23.91
C ALA A 16 10.05 -37.46 -24.46
N MET A 17 10.22 -36.24 -23.95
CA MET A 17 11.49 -35.52 -24.00
C MET A 17 12.06 -35.48 -22.58
N PRO A 18 13.27 -36.03 -22.35
CA PRO A 18 13.89 -36.09 -21.04
C PRO A 18 14.75 -34.84 -20.76
N GLY A 19 14.71 -34.39 -19.51
CA GLY A 19 15.80 -33.66 -18.86
C GLY A 19 15.97 -32.19 -19.23
N MET A 20 15.42 -31.29 -18.40
CA MET A 20 16.19 -30.14 -17.96
C MET A 20 16.06 -30.01 -16.45
N ASP A 21 17.24 -29.93 -15.86
CA ASP A 21 17.60 -30.05 -14.47
C ASP A 21 16.84 -29.14 -13.51
N ALA A 22 16.75 -29.61 -12.27
CA ALA A 22 16.38 -28.81 -11.12
C ALA A 22 17.47 -27.76 -10.88
N THR A 23 17.09 -26.48 -10.99
CA THR A 23 17.55 -25.39 -10.12
C THR A 23 16.89 -24.11 -10.63
N ARG A 24 15.65 -23.87 -10.20
CA ARG A 24 15.17 -22.49 -10.18
C ARG A 24 16.05 -21.76 -9.16
N PRO A 25 16.85 -20.75 -9.54
CA PRO A 25 17.54 -19.96 -8.55
C PRO A 25 16.47 -19.38 -7.62
N ALA A 26 16.73 -19.45 -6.31
CA ALA A 26 15.95 -18.78 -5.29
C ALA A 26 15.58 -17.40 -5.83
N GLY A 27 14.28 -17.16 -6.01
CA GLY A 27 13.83 -15.84 -6.41
C GLY A 27 14.35 -14.89 -5.35
N ASP A 28 15.17 -13.93 -5.76
CA ASP A 28 15.49 -12.77 -4.95
C ASP A 28 14.15 -12.27 -4.39
N THR A 29 13.92 -12.52 -3.10
CA THR A 29 12.86 -11.85 -2.37
C THR A 29 13.32 -10.41 -2.22
N ALA A 30 13.21 -9.65 -3.32
CA ALA A 30 13.17 -8.21 -3.26
C ALA A 30 11.94 -7.89 -2.41
N THR A 31 12.18 -7.64 -1.13
CA THR A 31 11.16 -7.15 -0.21
C THR A 31 10.67 -5.81 -0.72
N GLY A 32 9.47 -5.79 -1.31
CA GLY A 32 8.64 -4.60 -1.52
C GLY A 32 8.54 -4.09 -2.96
N GLY A 33 7.40 -4.35 -3.61
CA GLY A 33 6.95 -3.62 -4.79
C GLY A 33 6.03 -2.45 -4.41
N ALA A 34 5.63 -1.65 -5.40
CA ALA A 34 4.73 -0.52 -5.19
C ALA A 34 3.40 -0.92 -4.50
N PRO A 35 2.74 -2.06 -4.83
CA PRO A 35 1.53 -2.49 -4.15
C PRO A 35 1.76 -2.79 -2.65
N GLU A 36 2.83 -3.50 -2.31
CA GLU A 36 3.13 -3.87 -0.93
C GLU A 36 3.49 -2.64 -0.09
N GLU A 37 4.29 -1.71 -0.63
CA GLU A 37 4.63 -0.47 0.08
C GLU A 37 3.41 0.44 0.26
N THR A 38 2.52 0.50 -0.74
CA THR A 38 1.27 1.27 -0.65
C THR A 38 0.34 0.68 0.41
N ALA A 39 0.15 -0.65 0.41
CA ALA A 39 -0.63 -1.33 1.43
C ALA A 39 -0.05 -1.07 2.83
N ALA A 40 1.26 -1.18 2.98
CA ALA A 40 1.92 -0.89 4.25
C ALA A 40 1.75 0.56 4.71
N ALA A 41 1.75 1.54 3.79
CA ALA A 41 1.50 2.95 4.13
C ALA A 41 0.07 3.17 4.65
N LEU A 42 -0.93 2.56 3.99
CA LEU A 42 -2.32 2.60 4.42
C LEU A 42 -2.51 1.91 5.78
N ASP A 43 -1.89 0.74 5.99
CA ASP A 43 -1.97 0.01 7.25
C ASP A 43 -1.34 0.79 8.41
N ARG A 44 -0.19 1.44 8.20
CA ARG A 44 0.45 2.29 9.22
C ARG A 44 -0.44 3.46 9.64
N MET A 45 -1.24 4.00 8.73
CA MET A 45 -2.16 5.10 9.01
C MET A 45 -3.41 4.66 9.78
N HIS A 46 -3.86 3.41 9.62
CA HIS A 46 -5.18 2.96 10.09
C HIS A 46 -5.37 3.07 11.61
N ALA A 47 -4.50 2.43 12.40
CA ALA A 47 -4.61 2.41 13.85
C ALA A 47 -4.55 3.82 14.50
N PRO A 48 -3.57 4.69 14.17
CA PRO A 48 -3.52 6.04 14.75
C PRO A 48 -4.68 6.92 14.27
N MET A 49 -5.18 6.76 13.04
CA MET A 49 -6.38 7.47 12.57
C MET A 49 -7.62 7.10 13.39
N MET A 50 -7.80 5.80 13.67
CA MET A 50 -8.89 5.32 14.52
C MET A 50 -8.76 5.78 15.98
N ALA A 51 -7.53 5.95 16.48
CA ALA A 51 -7.30 6.54 17.80
C ALA A 51 -7.70 8.02 17.83
N ALA A 52 -7.32 8.80 16.81
CA ALA A 52 -7.70 10.21 16.70
C ALA A 52 -9.22 10.41 16.64
N ALA A 53 -9.94 9.54 15.92
CA ALA A 53 -11.40 9.59 15.81
C ALA A 53 -12.16 9.33 17.12
N ARG A 54 -11.48 8.86 18.17
CA ARG A 54 -12.06 8.60 19.51
C ARG A 54 -11.77 9.72 20.50
N ILE A 55 -11.00 10.73 20.11
CA ILE A 55 -10.72 11.88 20.96
C ILE A 55 -12.01 12.68 21.13
N ALA A 56 -12.37 12.99 22.39
CA ALA A 56 -13.63 13.68 22.71
C ALA A 56 -13.62 15.16 22.30
N ASP A 57 -12.47 15.82 22.40
CA ASP A 57 -12.28 17.18 21.93
C ASP A 57 -12.19 17.18 20.38
N PRO A 58 -13.14 17.82 19.68
CA PRO A 58 -13.16 17.85 18.23
C PRO A 58 -11.94 18.55 17.61
N ASP A 59 -11.39 19.58 18.25
CA ASP A 59 -10.24 20.32 17.72
C ASP A 59 -8.99 19.45 17.80
N LEU A 60 -8.79 18.77 18.92
CA LEU A 60 -7.68 17.82 19.08
C LEU A 60 -7.85 16.60 18.18
N ALA A 61 -9.08 16.07 18.05
CA ALA A 61 -9.39 14.97 17.14
C ALA A 61 -9.05 15.31 15.68
N PHE A 62 -9.44 16.51 15.23
CA PHE A 62 -9.16 16.99 13.88
C PHE A 62 -7.65 17.11 13.62
N ASN A 63 -6.90 17.79 14.50
CA ASN A 63 -5.47 18.00 14.29
C ASN A 63 -4.68 16.68 14.36
N CYS A 64 -4.99 15.79 15.30
CA CYS A 64 -4.36 14.48 15.38
C CYS A 64 -4.68 13.61 14.16
N GLY A 65 -5.94 13.59 13.72
CA GLY A 65 -6.38 12.82 12.56
C GLY A 65 -5.74 13.33 11.26
N MET A 66 -5.73 14.64 11.06
CA MET A 66 -5.13 15.24 9.86
C MET A 66 -3.62 15.11 9.84
N LEU A 67 -2.93 15.17 10.98
CA LEU A 67 -1.49 14.89 11.06
C LEU A 67 -1.16 13.49 10.54
N VAL A 68 -1.91 12.48 11.00
CA VAL A 68 -1.74 11.08 10.59
C VAL A 68 -2.09 10.88 9.11
N HIS A 69 -3.20 11.46 8.65
CA HIS A 69 -3.62 11.41 7.26
C HIS A 69 -2.56 12.01 6.32
N HIS A 70 -1.99 13.15 6.71
CA HIS A 70 -1.00 13.86 5.90
C HIS A 70 0.31 13.08 5.81
N GLN A 71 0.72 12.45 6.92
CA GLN A 71 1.88 11.56 6.90
C GLN A 71 1.66 10.36 5.94
N GLY A 72 0.46 9.77 5.94
CA GLY A 72 0.09 8.70 5.01
C GLY A 72 0.13 9.15 3.53
N ALA A 73 -0.35 10.35 3.24
CA ALA A 73 -0.28 10.93 1.90
C ALA A 73 1.16 11.22 1.44
N ILE A 74 2.03 11.71 2.34
CA ILE A 74 3.47 11.87 2.06
C ILE A 74 4.14 10.52 1.78
N ASP A 75 3.81 9.48 2.55
CA ASP A 75 4.34 8.14 2.33
C ASP A 75 3.95 7.61 0.94
N MET A 76 2.69 7.76 0.53
CA MET A 76 2.24 7.36 -0.81
C MET A 76 2.84 8.22 -1.92
N ALA A 77 3.00 9.53 -1.70
CA ALA A 77 3.66 10.41 -2.65
C ALA A 77 5.13 9.99 -2.88
N ARG A 78 5.84 9.56 -1.83
CA ARG A 78 7.20 9.02 -1.95
C ARG A 78 7.24 7.71 -2.74
N ILE A 79 6.23 6.84 -2.57
CA ILE A 79 6.08 5.61 -3.36
C ILE A 79 5.86 5.96 -4.85
N GLU A 80 5.01 6.95 -5.16
CA GLU A 80 4.82 7.44 -6.53
C GLU A 80 6.13 7.99 -7.12
N LEU A 81 6.92 8.74 -6.36
CA LEU A 81 8.22 9.20 -6.84
C LEU A 81 9.24 8.08 -7.04
N LYS A 82 9.11 6.98 -6.30
CA LYS A 82 10.00 5.81 -6.38
C LYS A 82 9.66 4.89 -7.54
N TYR A 83 8.38 4.61 -7.77
CA TYR A 83 7.92 3.60 -8.73
C TYR A 83 7.11 4.16 -9.91
N GLY A 84 6.50 5.33 -9.73
CA GLY A 84 5.65 5.98 -10.73
C GLY A 84 6.44 6.54 -11.89
N LYS A 85 5.82 6.48 -13.07
CA LYS A 85 6.44 6.87 -14.36
C LYS A 85 5.72 8.03 -15.04
N ASP A 86 4.48 8.33 -14.64
CA ASP A 86 3.71 9.42 -15.23
C ASP A 86 4.24 10.78 -14.73
N PRO A 87 4.68 11.69 -15.61
CA PRO A 87 5.24 12.97 -15.19
C PRO A 87 4.27 13.85 -14.40
N ALA A 88 2.96 13.79 -14.69
CA ALA A 88 1.97 14.61 -14.00
C ALA A 88 1.72 14.08 -12.58
N SER A 89 1.60 12.77 -12.40
CA SER A 89 1.48 12.14 -11.08
C SER A 89 2.70 12.41 -10.21
N ARG A 90 3.91 12.33 -10.76
CA ARG A 90 5.15 12.64 -10.04
C ARG A 90 5.21 14.11 -9.61
N LYS A 91 4.83 15.03 -10.49
CA LYS A 91 4.74 16.46 -10.14
C LYS A 91 3.71 16.71 -9.04
N MET A 92 2.58 16.01 -9.07
CA MET A 92 1.58 16.06 -8.00
C MET A 92 2.16 15.53 -6.68
N ALA A 93 2.91 14.43 -6.71
CA ALA A 93 3.55 13.85 -5.52
C ALA A 93 4.57 14.81 -4.88
N GLU A 94 5.39 15.50 -5.69
CA GLU A 94 6.30 16.55 -5.19
C GLU A 94 5.52 17.68 -4.49
N ALA A 95 4.45 18.16 -5.11
CA ALA A 95 3.60 19.22 -4.54
C ALA A 95 2.92 18.78 -3.23
N ILE A 96 2.45 17.53 -3.16
CA ILE A 96 1.88 16.94 -1.95
C ILE A 96 2.91 16.93 -0.82
N ILE A 97 4.13 16.46 -1.08
CA ILE A 97 5.19 16.41 -0.06
C ILE A 97 5.47 17.82 0.48
N GLU A 98 5.60 18.80 -0.41
CA GLU A 98 5.92 20.17 -0.04
C GLU A 98 4.82 20.83 0.82
N ALA A 99 3.56 20.72 0.38
CA ALA A 99 2.42 21.31 1.08
C ALA A 99 2.18 20.62 2.43
N GLN A 100 2.09 19.29 2.43
CA GLN A 100 1.66 18.57 3.62
C GLN A 100 2.74 18.50 4.71
N THR A 101 4.02 18.65 4.35
CA THR A 101 5.09 18.82 5.36
C THR A 101 4.91 20.10 6.17
N ARG A 102 4.48 21.20 5.52
CA ARG A 102 4.17 22.46 6.22
C ARG A 102 2.95 22.30 7.12
N GLU A 103 1.88 21.69 6.62
CA GLU A 103 0.65 21.47 7.39
C GLU A 103 0.89 20.57 8.61
N ILE A 104 1.73 19.53 8.50
CA ILE A 104 2.17 18.71 9.65
C ILE A 104 2.84 19.56 10.72
N THR A 105 3.68 20.52 10.34
CA THR A 105 4.36 21.42 11.29
C THR A 105 3.34 22.28 12.04
N GLU A 106 2.36 22.82 11.32
CA GLU A 106 1.29 23.63 11.91
C GLU A 106 0.40 22.82 12.86
N MET A 107 -0.03 21.62 12.47
CA MET A 107 -0.84 20.73 13.31
C MET A 107 -0.08 20.27 14.55
N SER A 108 1.21 19.96 14.42
CA SER A 108 2.05 19.57 15.57
C SER A 108 2.12 20.69 16.61
N ALA A 109 2.30 21.93 16.17
CA ALA A 109 2.30 23.10 17.05
C ALA A 109 0.94 23.34 17.73
N ARG A 110 -0.17 23.13 17.01
CA ARG A 110 -1.53 23.22 17.57
C ARG A 110 -1.77 22.16 18.63
N ILE A 111 -1.43 20.90 18.37
CA ILE A 111 -1.55 19.79 19.33
C ILE A 111 -0.73 20.08 20.59
N GLU A 112 0.52 20.53 20.44
CA GLU A 112 1.36 20.91 21.57
C GLU A 112 0.74 22.04 22.41
N THR A 113 0.12 23.02 21.76
CA THR A 113 -0.58 24.11 22.43
C THR A 113 -1.81 23.63 23.19
N MET A 114 -2.61 22.73 22.59
CA MET A 114 -3.84 22.19 23.18
C MET A 114 -3.58 21.29 24.39
N THR A 115 -2.48 20.53 24.36
CA THR A 115 -2.14 19.54 25.41
C THR A 115 -1.40 20.12 26.62
N LYS A 116 -0.98 21.40 26.54
CA LYS A 116 -0.35 22.12 27.65
C LYS A 116 -1.32 22.95 28.49
N GLN A 117 -2.58 23.04 28.07
CA GLN A 117 -3.65 23.76 28.77
C GLN A 117 -4.40 22.81 29.71
#